data_AF-F3CD23-F1
#
_entry.id   AF-F3CD23-F1
#
_cell.length_a   1.000
_cell.length_b   1.000
_cell.length_c   1.000
_cell.angle_alpha   90.00
_cell.angle_beta   90.00
_cell.angle_gamma   90.00
#
_symmetry.space_group_name_H-M   'P 1'
#
loop_
_entity.id
_entity.type
_entity.pdbx_description
1 polymer ?
#
loop_
_entity_poly.entity_id
_entity_poly.type
_entity_poly.pdbx_seq_one_letter_code
_entity_poly.pdbx_strand_id
1 'polypeptide(L)'
;MFPSLFISHGSPMLALEPGESGPALTRLAASLPRPSAIVVVSAHWESHELTVNANPEPETWHDFGGFAAELFAVQYPAPGLPELSRTIVELLAASGLPARIDSRRPFDHGVWVPLSLMYPNADIPVVQVSLPSRQGPELQTRVGRALASLRAQGVLIIGSGSITHNLRDLDWNAGPGSTEPWAATFRDWMIDKLQNDDEAALHHYRSLAP
;
A
#
# COMPACT_ATOMS: atom_id res chain seq x y z
N MET A 1 -7.62 19.09 0.16
CA MET A 1 -6.68 18.13 -0.45
C MET A 1 -6.66 16.89 0.42
N PHE A 2 -6.69 15.68 -0.15
CA PHE A 2 -6.56 14.44 0.61
C PHE A 2 -5.18 14.33 1.28
N PRO A 3 -5.03 13.62 2.40
CA PRO A 3 -3.72 13.16 2.86
C PRO A 3 -3.17 12.07 1.92
N SER A 4 -1.89 11.76 2.07
CA SER A 4 -1.34 10.46 1.67
C SER A 4 -1.23 9.57 2.90
N LEU A 5 -1.48 8.28 2.75
CA LEU A 5 -1.43 7.31 3.84
C LEU A 5 -0.33 6.28 3.58
N PHE A 6 0.30 5.81 4.64
CA PHE A 6 1.00 4.53 4.64
C PHE A 6 0.23 3.57 5.54
N ILE A 7 -0.14 2.40 5.03
CA ILE A 7 -0.90 1.40 5.79
C ILE A 7 -0.11 0.10 5.79
N SER A 8 0.11 -0.44 6.99
CA SER A 8 0.60 -1.81 7.09
C SER A 8 -0.53 -2.78 6.74
N HIS A 9 -0.38 -3.56 5.67
CA HIS A 9 -1.44 -4.51 5.28
C HIS A 9 -1.47 -5.77 6.14
N GLY A 10 -0.39 -6.05 6.88
CA GLY A 10 -0.32 -7.15 7.85
C GLY A 10 -0.59 -8.53 7.26
N SER A 11 -1.01 -9.45 8.12
CA SER A 11 -1.45 -10.77 7.67
C SER A 11 -2.76 -10.66 6.89
N PRO A 12 -2.95 -11.45 5.81
CA PRO A 12 -4.24 -11.61 5.15
C PRO A 12 -5.41 -11.89 6.10
N MET A 13 -5.15 -12.54 7.24
CA MET A 13 -6.15 -12.82 8.27
C MET A 13 -6.83 -11.56 8.81
N LEU A 14 -6.24 -10.37 8.69
CA LEU A 14 -6.88 -9.11 9.09
C LEU A 14 -8.23 -8.88 8.38
N ALA A 15 -8.48 -9.52 7.24
CA ALA A 15 -9.78 -9.48 6.57
C ALA A 15 -10.91 -10.17 7.35
N LEU A 16 -10.58 -11.19 8.16
CA LEU A 16 -11.53 -11.95 8.97
C LEU A 16 -11.41 -11.61 10.46
N GLU A 17 -10.19 -11.36 10.91
CA GLU A 17 -9.79 -11.13 12.29
C GLU A 17 -9.04 -9.80 12.39
N PRO A 18 -9.74 -8.66 12.23
CA PRO A 18 -9.08 -7.37 12.03
C PRO A 18 -8.40 -6.81 13.29
N GLY A 19 -8.61 -7.40 14.46
CA GLY A 19 -8.04 -6.95 15.73
C GLY A 19 -8.23 -5.44 15.96
N GLU A 20 -7.16 -4.77 16.40
CA GLU A 20 -7.16 -3.31 16.60
C GLU A 20 -7.09 -2.52 15.28
N SER A 21 -6.56 -3.12 14.22
CA SER A 21 -6.42 -2.50 12.90
C SER A 21 -7.78 -2.18 12.27
N GLY A 22 -8.79 -3.03 12.46
CA GLY A 22 -10.15 -2.82 11.94
C GLY A 22 -10.75 -1.49 12.41
N PRO A 23 -11.01 -1.32 13.72
CA PRO A 23 -11.54 -0.07 14.25
C PRO A 23 -10.68 1.15 13.93
N ALA A 24 -9.35 1.01 13.88
CA ALA A 24 -8.45 2.10 13.51
C ALA A 24 -8.65 2.55 12.05
N LEU A 25 -8.68 1.62 11.10
CA LEU A 25 -8.87 1.92 9.68
C LEU A 25 -10.29 2.41 9.37
N THR A 26 -11.31 1.86 10.04
CA THR A 26 -12.68 2.34 9.92
C THR A 26 -12.80 3.79 10.43
N ARG A 27 -12.21 4.12 11.59
CA ARG A 27 -12.21 5.50 12.10
C ARG A 27 -11.44 6.45 11.19
N LEU A 28 -10.30 6.01 10.65
CA LEU A 28 -9.53 6.79 9.70
C LEU A 28 -10.35 7.10 8.45
N ALA A 29 -10.97 6.09 7.83
CA ALA A 29 -11.83 6.28 6.66
C ALA A 29 -13.00 7.22 6.94
N ALA A 30 -13.67 7.09 8.09
CA ALA A 30 -14.77 7.96 8.50
C ALA A 30 -14.35 9.42 8.76
N SER A 31 -13.08 9.66 9.07
CA SER A 31 -12.53 11.01 9.27
C SER A 31 -12.16 11.73 7.97
N LEU A 32 -12.14 11.01 6.85
CA LEU A 32 -11.80 11.54 5.53
C LEU A 32 -13.08 11.80 4.72
N PRO A 33 -13.10 12.82 3.84
CA PRO A 33 -14.12 12.88 2.81
C PRO A 33 -14.04 11.62 1.94
N ARG A 34 -15.16 11.21 1.34
CA ARG A 34 -15.16 10.06 0.41
C ARG A 34 -14.32 10.40 -0.84
N PRO A 35 -13.25 9.63 -1.16
CA PRO A 35 -12.42 9.91 -2.32
C PRO A 35 -13.14 9.57 -3.63
N SER A 36 -12.78 10.27 -4.71
CA SER A 36 -13.26 9.99 -6.06
C SER A 36 -12.61 8.73 -6.65
N ALA A 37 -11.38 8.44 -6.23
CA ALA A 37 -10.62 7.23 -6.53
C ALA A 37 -9.52 7.02 -5.50
N ILE A 38 -8.96 5.81 -5.44
CA ILE A 38 -7.83 5.46 -4.58
C ILE A 38 -6.68 4.97 -5.46
N VAL A 39 -5.47 5.47 -5.21
CA VAL A 39 -4.24 4.96 -5.80
C VAL A 39 -3.47 4.20 -4.73
N VAL A 40 -3.19 2.93 -4.99
CA VAL A 40 -2.43 2.08 -4.06
C VAL A 40 -1.09 1.67 -4.68
N VAL A 41 0.01 2.04 -4.02
CA VAL A 41 1.34 1.46 -4.28
C VAL A 41 1.48 0.24 -3.37
N SER A 42 1.46 -0.97 -3.94
CA SER A 42 1.48 -2.22 -3.15
C SER A 42 2.87 -2.85 -3.13
N ALA A 43 3.34 -3.24 -1.95
CA ALA A 43 4.57 -4.03 -1.79
C ALA A 43 4.47 -5.45 -2.40
N HIS A 44 3.26 -5.96 -2.64
CA HIS A 44 3.04 -7.27 -3.33
C HIS A 44 3.03 -7.16 -4.85
N TRP A 45 3.22 -5.96 -5.38
CA TRP A 45 3.48 -5.77 -6.81
C TRP A 45 4.92 -5.31 -7.03
N GLU A 46 5.88 -6.12 -6.60
CA GLU A 46 7.28 -5.90 -6.99
C GLU A 46 7.46 -6.03 -8.50
N SER A 47 8.28 -5.15 -9.08
CA SER A 47 8.49 -5.08 -10.51
C SER A 47 9.93 -4.65 -10.87
N HIS A 48 10.29 -4.81 -12.14
CA HIS A 48 11.55 -4.26 -12.66
C HIS A 48 11.42 -2.79 -13.07
N GLU A 49 10.26 -2.41 -13.61
CA GLU A 49 9.90 -1.08 -14.08
C GLU A 49 8.56 -0.65 -13.50
N LEU A 50 8.24 0.65 -13.53
CA LEU A 50 6.94 1.14 -13.06
C LEU A 50 5.84 0.63 -13.98
N THR A 51 4.80 0.08 -13.37
CA THR A 51 3.60 -0.40 -14.05
C THR A 51 2.37 0.08 -13.29
N VAL A 52 1.30 0.38 -14.02
CA VAL A 52 0.05 0.92 -13.49
C VAL A 52 -1.08 0.03 -13.99
N ASN A 53 -1.90 -0.46 -13.07
CA ASN A 53 -3.07 -1.27 -13.40
C ASN A 53 -4.09 -0.41 -14.16
N ALA A 54 -4.64 -0.94 -15.25
CA ALA A 54 -5.77 -0.35 -15.98
C ALA A 54 -6.83 -1.41 -16.34
N ASN A 55 -6.92 -2.49 -15.55
CA ASN A 55 -8.03 -3.42 -15.66
C ASN A 55 -9.30 -2.73 -15.12
N PRO A 56 -10.39 -2.57 -15.89
CA PRO A 56 -11.61 -1.93 -15.41
C PRO A 56 -12.36 -2.75 -14.35
N GLU A 57 -12.15 -4.07 -14.32
CA GLU A 57 -12.79 -4.99 -13.38
C GLU A 57 -11.73 -5.96 -12.81
N PRO A 58 -10.83 -5.48 -11.91
CA PRO A 58 -9.80 -6.33 -11.32
C PRO A 58 -10.41 -7.38 -10.40
N GLU A 59 -10.05 -8.64 -10.62
CA GLU A 59 -10.40 -9.72 -9.70
C GLU A 59 -9.68 -9.54 -8.35
N THR A 60 -10.25 -10.10 -7.28
CA THR A 60 -9.53 -10.24 -6.01
C THR A 60 -8.54 -11.40 -6.12
N TRP A 61 -7.26 -11.12 -5.95
CA TRP A 61 -6.21 -12.12 -5.94
C TRP A 61 -5.76 -12.42 -4.51
N HIS A 62 -5.89 -13.70 -4.13
CA HIS A 62 -5.30 -14.27 -2.92
C HIS A 62 -3.87 -14.72 -3.25
N ASP A 63 -2.92 -13.79 -3.22
CA ASP A 63 -1.49 -13.98 -3.49
C ASP A 63 -0.72 -14.67 -2.35
N PHE A 64 -1.43 -15.42 -1.51
CA PHE A 64 -0.93 -16.10 -0.32
C PHE A 64 -1.45 -17.53 -0.25
N GLY A 65 -0.88 -18.34 0.65
CA GLY A 65 -1.24 -19.75 0.83
C GLY A 65 -1.15 -20.21 2.28
N GLY A 66 -1.72 -21.38 2.58
CA GLY A 66 -1.65 -22.00 3.91
C GLY A 66 -2.74 -21.55 4.90
N PHE A 67 -3.79 -20.87 4.43
CA PHE A 67 -4.90 -20.38 5.26
C PHE A 67 -6.20 -21.19 5.06
N ALA A 68 -7.20 -20.92 5.91
CA ALA A 68 -8.51 -21.57 5.86
C ALA A 68 -9.33 -21.13 4.62
N ALA A 69 -10.28 -21.95 4.19
CA ALA A 69 -11.08 -21.72 2.97
C ALA A 69 -11.92 -20.44 3.04
N GLU A 70 -12.33 -20.06 4.25
CA GLU A 70 -13.08 -18.84 4.55
C GLU A 70 -12.36 -17.59 4.07
N LEU A 71 -11.03 -17.56 4.17
CA LEU A 71 -10.22 -16.43 3.71
C LEU A 71 -10.22 -16.33 2.18
N PHE A 72 -10.14 -17.46 1.48
CA PHE A 72 -10.19 -17.51 0.01
C PHE A 72 -11.60 -17.18 -0.54
N ALA A 73 -12.64 -17.25 0.30
CA ALA A 73 -13.98 -16.83 -0.07
C ALA A 73 -14.18 -15.30 -0.02
N VAL A 74 -13.27 -14.56 0.63
CA VAL A 74 -13.35 -13.09 0.71
C VAL A 74 -13.09 -12.48 -0.66
N GLN A 75 -13.96 -11.54 -1.07
CA GLN A 75 -13.87 -10.80 -2.33
C GLN A 75 -13.95 -9.30 -2.04
N TYR A 76 -13.21 -8.51 -2.82
CA TYR A 76 -13.23 -7.06 -2.80
C TYR A 76 -13.28 -6.52 -4.24
N PRO A 77 -14.48 -6.52 -4.86
CA PRO A 77 -14.65 -6.26 -6.29
C PRO A 77 -14.70 -4.75 -6.60
N ALA A 78 -13.70 -4.00 -6.13
CA ALA A 78 -13.63 -2.58 -6.44
C ALA A 78 -13.38 -2.35 -7.93
N PRO A 79 -14.06 -1.39 -8.58
CA PRO A 79 -13.84 -1.13 -10.00
C PRO A 79 -12.44 -0.55 -10.21
N GLY A 80 -11.82 -0.87 -11.34
CA GLY A 80 -10.65 -0.13 -11.81
C GLY A 80 -11.03 1.23 -12.39
N LEU A 81 -10.02 2.06 -12.70
CA LEU A 81 -10.25 3.36 -13.33
C LEU A 81 -9.23 3.64 -14.46
N PRO A 82 -9.39 3.03 -15.65
CA PRO A 82 -8.40 3.11 -16.73
C PRO A 82 -8.02 4.53 -17.17
N GLU A 83 -8.93 5.49 -17.07
CA GLU A 83 -8.67 6.92 -17.33
C GLU A 83 -7.66 7.52 -16.34
N LEU A 84 -7.80 7.20 -15.05
CA LEU A 84 -6.85 7.62 -14.02
C LEU A 84 -5.51 6.90 -14.20
N SER A 85 -5.51 5.63 -14.60
CA SER A 85 -4.27 4.89 -14.92
C SER A 85 -3.45 5.58 -16.00
N ARG A 86 -4.10 6.08 -17.06
CA ARG A 86 -3.44 6.87 -18.12
C ARG A 86 -2.89 8.19 -17.58
N THR A 87 -3.67 8.90 -16.78
CA THR A 87 -3.23 10.14 -16.11
C THR A 87 -1.99 9.90 -15.24
N ILE A 88 -1.96 8.80 -14.48
CA ILE A 88 -0.81 8.41 -13.64
C ILE A 88 0.43 8.16 -14.49
N VAL A 89 0.30 7.42 -15.59
CA VAL A 89 1.43 7.18 -16.52
C VAL A 89 1.97 8.49 -17.08
N GLU A 90 1.11 9.42 -17.46
CA GLU A 90 1.50 10.75 -17.96
C GLU A 90 2.25 11.57 -16.89
N LEU A 91 1.75 11.59 -15.65
CA LEU A 91 2.39 12.29 -14.52
C LEU A 91 3.78 11.71 -14.19
N LEU A 92 3.90 10.38 -14.21
CA LEU A 92 5.17 9.70 -14.02
C LEU A 92 6.15 10.03 -15.15
N ALA A 93 5.70 9.94 -16.42
CA ALA A 93 6.51 10.27 -17.58
C ALA A 93 7.02 11.72 -17.56
N ALA A 94 6.14 12.68 -17.22
CA ALA A 94 6.51 14.09 -17.06
C ALA A 94 7.57 14.33 -15.96
N SER A 95 7.68 13.39 -15.01
CA SER A 95 8.67 13.41 -13.92
C SER A 95 9.94 12.58 -14.24
N GLY A 96 10.13 12.16 -15.49
CA GLY A 96 11.24 11.32 -15.91
C GLY A 96 11.19 9.90 -15.34
N LEU A 97 9.98 9.39 -15.11
CA LEU A 97 9.69 8.05 -14.59
C LEU A 97 8.81 7.31 -15.61
N PRO A 98 9.37 6.69 -16.66
CA PRO A 98 8.55 5.95 -17.62
C PRO A 98 7.82 4.80 -16.92
N ALA A 99 6.52 4.67 -17.20
CA ALA A 99 5.66 3.62 -16.65
C ALA A 99 4.84 2.95 -17.75
N ARG A 100 4.48 1.69 -17.56
CA ARG A 100 3.63 0.93 -18.48
C ARG A 100 2.26 0.67 -17.90
N ILE A 101 1.29 0.40 -18.77
CA ILE A 101 -0.04 -0.07 -18.37
C ILE A 101 -0.05 -1.59 -18.34
N ASP A 102 -0.64 -2.15 -17.27
CA ASP A 102 -1.08 -3.55 -17.21
C ASP A 102 -2.61 -3.59 -17.18
N SER A 103 -3.22 -4.08 -18.27
CA SER A 103 -4.67 -4.13 -18.43
C SER A 103 -5.34 -5.36 -17.79
N ARG A 104 -4.58 -6.23 -17.12
CA ARG A 104 -5.07 -7.50 -16.58
C ARG A 104 -4.76 -7.74 -15.11
N ARG A 105 -3.88 -6.93 -14.50
CA ARG A 105 -3.48 -7.08 -13.09
C ARG A 105 -4.70 -7.19 -12.15
N PRO A 106 -4.85 -8.27 -11.37
CA PRO A 106 -5.82 -8.33 -10.27
C PRO A 106 -5.30 -7.61 -9.02
N PHE A 107 -6.15 -7.39 -8.02
CA PHE A 107 -5.75 -6.79 -6.75
C PHE A 107 -5.17 -7.85 -5.80
N ASP A 108 -3.89 -7.71 -5.42
CA ASP A 108 -3.29 -8.50 -4.34
C ASP A 108 -3.79 -8.08 -2.94
N HIS A 109 -3.49 -8.88 -1.92
CA HIS A 109 -3.95 -8.63 -0.56
C HIS A 109 -3.40 -7.34 0.05
N GLY A 110 -2.24 -6.87 -0.40
CA GLY A 110 -1.72 -5.56 -0.03
C GLY A 110 -2.68 -4.43 -0.44
N VAL A 111 -3.46 -4.62 -1.49
CA VAL A 111 -4.50 -3.69 -1.90
C VAL A 111 -5.81 -3.96 -1.17
N TRP A 112 -6.35 -5.17 -1.28
CA TRP A 112 -7.75 -5.39 -0.91
C TRP A 112 -7.97 -5.55 0.60
N VAL A 113 -7.00 -6.00 1.39
CA VAL A 113 -7.18 -6.18 2.86
C VAL A 113 -7.32 -4.82 3.57
N PRO A 114 -6.43 -3.83 3.39
CA PRO A 114 -6.65 -2.50 3.98
C PRO A 114 -7.95 -1.85 3.52
N LEU A 115 -8.28 -1.99 2.23
CA LEU A 115 -9.43 -1.34 1.65
C LEU A 115 -10.76 -1.97 2.08
N SER A 116 -10.82 -3.28 2.34
CA SER A 116 -12.03 -3.92 2.88
C SER A 116 -12.37 -3.42 4.29
N LEU A 117 -11.37 -3.00 5.07
CA LEU A 117 -11.55 -2.43 6.41
C LEU A 117 -11.88 -0.92 6.39
N MET A 118 -11.37 -0.19 5.39
CA MET A 118 -11.62 1.24 5.23
C MET A 118 -12.94 1.53 4.49
N TYR A 119 -13.20 0.81 3.39
CA TYR A 119 -14.28 1.05 2.44
C TYR A 119 -14.96 -0.28 2.04
N PRO A 120 -15.68 -0.94 2.98
CA PRO A 120 -16.16 -2.31 2.81
C PRO A 120 -17.12 -2.53 1.62
N ASN A 121 -17.76 -1.47 1.12
CA ASN A 121 -18.68 -1.56 -0.01
C ASN A 121 -17.98 -1.79 -1.36
N ALA A 122 -16.65 -1.66 -1.44
CA ALA A 122 -15.88 -1.81 -2.68
C ALA A 122 -16.42 -0.98 -3.85
N ASP A 123 -16.95 0.21 -3.57
CA ASP A 123 -17.66 1.06 -4.53
C ASP A 123 -16.88 2.33 -4.93
N ILE A 124 -15.61 2.40 -4.52
CA ILE A 124 -14.67 3.46 -4.89
C ILE A 124 -13.67 2.88 -5.89
N PRO A 125 -13.44 3.52 -7.05
CA PRO A 125 -12.47 3.02 -8.02
C PRO A 125 -11.04 2.99 -7.47
N VAL A 126 -10.31 1.92 -7.77
CA VAL A 126 -8.94 1.69 -7.31
C VAL A 126 -8.00 1.56 -8.51
N VAL A 127 -6.87 2.25 -8.46
CA VAL A 127 -5.76 2.06 -9.40
C VAL A 127 -4.53 1.63 -8.62
N GLN A 128 -3.96 0.51 -9.04
CA GLN A 128 -2.75 -0.01 -8.42
C GLN A 128 -1.50 0.45 -9.19
N VAL A 129 -0.42 0.72 -8.47
CA VAL A 129 0.92 1.03 -9.01
C VAL A 129 1.93 0.04 -8.43
N SER A 130 2.84 -0.46 -9.27
CA SER A 130 3.89 -1.39 -8.85
C SER A 130 5.05 -0.70 -8.12
N LEU A 131 5.90 -1.53 -7.51
CA LEU A 131 7.02 -1.13 -6.68
C LEU A 131 8.34 -1.67 -7.26
N PRO A 132 9.12 -0.84 -7.98
CA PRO A 132 10.44 -1.24 -8.48
C PRO A 132 11.49 -1.17 -7.35
N SER A 133 11.36 -2.03 -6.34
CA SER A 133 12.08 -1.93 -5.06
C SER A 133 13.61 -1.94 -5.20
N ARG A 134 14.14 -2.58 -6.25
CA ARG A 134 15.59 -2.64 -6.55
C ARG A 134 16.21 -1.30 -6.95
N GLN A 135 15.41 -0.30 -7.30
CA GLN A 135 15.90 1.04 -7.63
C GLN A 135 16.05 1.96 -6.40
N GLY A 136 15.73 1.46 -5.21
CA GLY A 136 15.94 2.17 -3.95
C GLY A 136 14.78 3.07 -3.51
N PRO A 137 14.83 3.55 -2.26
CA PRO A 137 13.81 4.43 -1.67
C PRO A 137 13.70 5.81 -2.32
N GLU A 138 14.76 6.31 -2.94
CA GLU A 138 14.79 7.56 -3.70
C GLU A 138 13.77 7.54 -4.84
N LEU A 139 13.67 6.40 -5.54
CA LEU A 139 12.67 6.21 -6.59
C LEU A 139 11.25 6.40 -6.02
N GLN A 140 10.96 5.81 -4.86
CA GLN A 140 9.62 5.87 -4.27
C GLN A 140 9.26 7.28 -3.84
N THR A 141 10.23 8.06 -3.39
CA THR A 141 10.05 9.49 -3.12
C THR A 141 9.72 10.26 -4.40
N ARG A 142 10.43 9.99 -5.50
CA ARG A 142 10.13 10.60 -6.80
C ARG A 142 8.75 10.21 -7.33
N VAL A 143 8.34 8.96 -7.17
CA VAL A 143 6.98 8.48 -7.51
C VAL A 143 5.95 9.24 -6.68
N GLY A 144 6.12 9.33 -5.36
CA GLY A 144 5.22 10.09 -4.49
C GLY A 144 5.07 11.55 -4.89
N ARG A 145 6.19 12.22 -5.24
CA ARG A 145 6.19 13.59 -5.75
C ARG A 145 5.45 13.72 -7.09
N ALA A 146 5.65 12.79 -8.02
CA ALA A 146 4.97 12.79 -9.32
C ALA A 146 3.45 12.65 -9.20
N LEU A 147 2.97 11.90 -8.19
CA LEU A 147 1.55 11.64 -7.98
C LEU A 147 0.87 12.66 -7.04
N ALA A 148 1.63 13.55 -6.40
CA ALA A 148 1.14 14.42 -5.34
C ALA A 148 -0.06 15.30 -5.74
N SER A 149 -0.12 15.73 -7.00
CA SER A 149 -1.20 16.59 -7.53
C SER A 149 -2.58 15.91 -7.52
N LEU A 150 -2.64 14.58 -7.58
CA LEU A 150 -3.89 13.81 -7.54
C LEU A 150 -4.65 14.01 -6.23
N ARG A 151 -3.94 14.29 -5.13
CA ARG A 151 -4.55 14.57 -3.82
C ARG A 151 -5.47 15.80 -3.83
N ALA A 152 -5.17 16.77 -4.69
CA ALA A 152 -6.03 17.96 -4.87
C ALA A 152 -7.28 17.65 -5.70
N GLN A 153 -7.25 16.57 -6.48
CA GLN A 153 -8.32 16.12 -7.39
C GLN A 153 -9.27 15.11 -6.75
N GLY A 154 -9.20 14.95 -5.41
CA GLY A 154 -10.05 14.01 -4.69
C GLY A 154 -9.55 12.57 -4.62
N VAL A 155 -8.32 12.31 -5.08
CA VAL A 155 -7.71 10.97 -5.06
C VAL A 155 -6.97 10.73 -3.76
N LEU A 156 -7.28 9.63 -3.08
CA LEU A 156 -6.55 9.16 -1.91
C LEU A 156 -5.35 8.32 -2.37
N ILE A 157 -4.13 8.65 -1.91
CA ILE A 157 -2.91 7.90 -2.23
C ILE A 157 -2.51 7.07 -1.00
N ILE A 158 -2.30 5.77 -1.19
CA ILE A 158 -1.94 4.81 -0.15
C ILE A 158 -0.67 4.07 -0.56
N GLY A 159 0.37 4.11 0.26
CA GLY A 159 1.44 3.11 0.26
C GLY A 159 1.05 1.95 1.15
N SER A 160 0.98 0.74 0.60
CA SER A 160 0.65 -0.47 1.35
C SER A 160 1.87 -1.39 1.48
N GLY A 161 2.25 -1.70 2.72
CA GLY A 161 3.48 -2.43 2.99
C GLY A 161 3.60 -2.91 4.44
N SER A 162 4.83 -2.97 4.93
CA SER A 162 5.14 -3.05 6.35
C SER A 162 6.48 -2.37 6.60
N ILE A 163 6.64 -1.67 7.73
CA ILE A 163 7.92 -1.07 8.11
C ILE A 163 8.95 -2.18 8.38
N THR A 164 8.52 -3.29 8.98
CA THR A 164 9.34 -4.47 9.26
C THR A 164 8.71 -5.70 8.62
N HIS A 165 9.49 -6.50 7.91
CA HIS A 165 9.01 -7.72 7.26
C HIS A 165 10.09 -8.82 7.22
N ASN A 166 10.28 -9.50 8.36
CA ASN A 166 11.16 -10.66 8.48
C ASN A 166 10.40 -11.84 9.09
N LEU A 167 9.79 -12.67 8.25
CA LEU A 167 9.04 -13.85 8.69
C LEU A 167 9.92 -14.95 9.29
N ARG A 168 11.24 -14.89 9.11
CA ARG A 168 12.17 -15.89 9.67
C ARG A 168 12.40 -15.71 11.17
N ASP A 169 12.34 -14.46 11.63
CA ASP A 169 12.54 -14.09 13.03
C ASP A 169 11.20 -13.92 13.77
N LEU A 170 10.08 -14.20 13.10
CA LEU A 170 8.76 -14.12 13.69
C LEU A 170 8.52 -15.35 14.58
N ASP A 171 8.35 -15.12 15.88
CA ASP A 171 7.89 -16.15 16.79
C ASP A 171 6.36 -16.30 16.70
N TRP A 172 5.92 -17.35 16.01
CA TRP A 172 4.51 -17.70 15.84
C TRP A 172 3.79 -18.10 17.13
N ASN A 173 4.52 -18.38 18.21
CA ASN A 173 3.96 -18.70 19.52
C ASN A 173 3.92 -17.48 20.45
N ALA A 174 4.47 -16.35 20.02
CA ALA A 174 4.53 -15.17 20.84
C ALA A 174 3.11 -14.61 21.08
N GLY A 175 2.82 -14.26 22.33
CA GLY A 175 1.55 -13.67 22.71
C GLY A 175 1.37 -12.25 22.15
N PRO A 176 0.13 -11.71 22.21
CA PRO A 176 -0.15 -10.34 21.82
C PRO A 176 0.80 -9.35 22.52
N GLY A 177 1.37 -8.41 21.75
CA GLY A 177 2.30 -7.40 22.27
C GLY A 177 3.77 -7.82 22.35
N SER A 178 4.12 -9.05 21.98
CA SER A 178 5.52 -9.41 21.77
C SER A 178 6.04 -8.76 20.49
N THR A 179 7.16 -8.06 20.58
CA THR A 179 7.84 -7.45 19.44
C THR A 179 9.33 -7.63 19.64
N GLU A 180 10.00 -8.15 18.62
CA GLU A 180 11.45 -8.27 18.65
C GLU A 180 12.10 -6.89 18.88
N PRO A 181 13.08 -6.76 19.80
CA PRO A 181 13.68 -5.46 20.13
C PRO A 181 14.25 -4.72 18.92
N TRP A 182 14.86 -5.44 17.96
CA TRP A 182 15.36 -4.85 16.72
C TRP A 182 14.23 -4.26 15.87
N ALA A 183 13.08 -4.94 15.79
CA ALA A 183 11.94 -4.50 15.00
C ALA A 183 11.29 -3.24 15.61
N ALA A 184 11.17 -3.20 16.94
CA ALA A 184 10.71 -2.01 17.65
C ALA A 184 11.67 -0.82 17.42
N THR A 185 12.97 -1.05 17.57
CA THR A 185 13.99 -0.01 17.44
C THR A 185 14.08 0.53 16.01
N PHE A 186 14.00 -0.33 15.00
CA PHE A 186 13.94 0.07 13.60
C PHE A 186 12.65 0.85 13.28
N ARG A 187 11.49 0.38 13.77
CA ARG A 187 10.20 1.07 13.60
C ARG A 187 10.25 2.48 14.19
N ASP A 188 10.74 2.61 15.41
CA ASP A 188 10.77 3.90 16.11
C ASP A 188 11.73 4.88 15.42
N TRP A 189 12.87 4.38 14.92
CA TRP A 189 13.78 5.16 14.08
C TRP A 189 13.10 5.63 12.79
N MET A 190 12.37 4.75 12.08
CA MET A 190 11.64 5.12 10.86
C MET A 190 10.58 6.18 11.11
N ILE A 191 9.81 6.06 12.21
CA ILE A 191 8.80 7.05 12.61
C ILE A 191 9.45 8.40 12.91
N ASP A 192 10.54 8.42 13.67
CA ASP A 192 11.30 9.65 13.95
C ASP A 192 11.75 10.34 12.66
N LYS A 193 12.35 9.60 11.71
CA LYS A 193 12.81 10.18 10.44
C LYS A 193 11.67 10.69 9.57
N LEU A 194 10.53 10.00 9.56
CA LEU A 194 9.33 10.47 8.85
C LEU A 194 8.73 11.74 9.48
N GLN A 195 8.69 11.83 10.81
CA GLN A 195 8.14 13.00 11.52
C GLN A 195 8.99 14.26 11.35
N ASN A 196 10.29 14.09 11.14
CA ASN A 196 11.25 15.18 10.96
C ASN A 196 11.57 15.49 9.48
N ASP A 197 10.84 14.88 8.54
CA ASP A 197 11.10 15.00 7.09
C ASP A 197 12.58 14.72 6.71
N ASP A 198 13.23 13.79 7.43
CA ASP A 198 14.64 13.43 7.22
C ASP A 198 14.77 12.46 6.03
N GLU A 199 14.51 12.99 4.84
CA GLU A 199 14.53 12.25 3.57
C GLU A 199 15.89 11.59 3.32
N ALA A 200 16.98 12.29 3.65
CA ALA A 200 18.33 11.76 3.49
C ALA A 200 18.55 10.51 4.34
N ALA A 201 18.11 10.53 5.61
CA ALA A 201 18.20 9.34 6.46
C ALA A 201 17.32 8.20 5.93
N LEU A 202 16.07 8.49 5.54
CA LEU A 202 15.14 7.50 4.99
C LEU A 202 15.68 6.85 3.71
N HIS A 203 16.37 7.61 2.87
CA HIS A 203 17.02 7.10 1.66
C HIS A 203 18.18 6.14 1.97
N HIS A 204 18.89 6.39 3.06
CA HIS A 204 20.05 5.60 3.50
C HIS A 204 19.72 4.70 4.70
N TYR A 205 18.45 4.30 4.88
CA TYR A 205 18.01 3.54 6.06
C TYR A 205 18.82 2.26 6.29
N ARG A 206 19.31 1.61 5.23
CA ARG A 206 20.11 0.38 5.33
C ARG A 206 21.47 0.57 6.01
N SER A 207 22.00 1.79 6.05
CA SER A 207 23.29 2.11 6.67
C SER A 207 23.16 2.97 7.93
N LEU A 208 22.03 3.65 8.12
CA LEU A 208 21.83 4.61 9.21
C LEU A 208 20.84 4.13 10.27
N ALA A 209 19.96 3.19 9.94
CA ALA A 209 19.08 2.60 10.92
C ALA A 209 19.88 1.68 11.86
N PRO A 210 19.46 1.59 13.13
CA PRO A 210 20.08 0.73 14.14
C PRO A 210 19.98 -0.76 13.84
#